data_AF-A0A4D4KU05-F1
#
_entry.id   AF-A0A4D4KU05-F1
#
_cell.length_a   1.000
_cell.length_b   1.000
_cell.length_c   1.000
_cell.angle_alpha   90.00
_cell.angle_beta   90.00
_cell.angle_gamma   90.00
#
_symmetry.space_group_name_H-M   'P 1'
#
loop_
_entity.id
_entity.type
_entity.pdbx_description
1 polymer ?
#
loop_
_entity_poly.entity_id
_entity_poly.type
_entity_poly.pdbx_seq_one_letter_code
_entity_poly.pdbx_strand_id
1 'polypeptide(L)'
;MRDTSFAGIVVEQYTGDAKDATDPTARTGDPLLVNPEVSGPYGTADSGPRPGTALGFAPRPGSPLIGNGTVVPDNGGRDYRGAPPYRGRPDVGAVEGAPDGRA
;
A
#
# COMPACT_ATOMS: atom_id res chain seq x y z
N MET A 1 -8.86 21.45 -16.12
CA MET A 1 -8.66 20.48 -17.21
C MET A 1 -7.89 21.21 -18.31
N ARG A 2 -6.88 20.60 -18.92
CA ARG A 2 -6.14 21.21 -20.02
C ARG A 2 -6.22 20.25 -21.20
N ASP A 3 -6.84 20.71 -22.27
CA ASP A 3 -6.93 19.94 -23.51
C ASP A 3 -5.52 19.90 -24.14
N THR A 4 -4.86 18.74 -24.06
CA THR A 4 -3.66 18.48 -24.85
C THR A 4 -4.10 17.97 -26.21
N SER A 5 -3.66 18.64 -27.28
CA SER A 5 -3.98 18.25 -28.65
C SER A 5 -2.77 17.62 -29.32
N PHE A 6 -3.02 16.53 -30.04
CA PHE A 6 -2.12 16.02 -31.08
C PHE A 6 -2.93 15.85 -32.35
N ALA A 7 -2.45 16.44 -33.45
CA ALA A 7 -3.03 16.31 -34.78
C ALA A 7 -4.57 16.50 -34.86
N GLY A 8 -5.14 17.40 -34.08
CA GLY A 8 -6.58 17.72 -34.13
C GLY A 8 -7.51 16.71 -33.46
N ILE A 9 -6.99 15.65 -32.84
CA ILE A 9 -7.77 14.81 -31.92
C ILE A 9 -7.62 15.40 -30.53
N VAL A 10 -8.74 15.81 -29.95
CA VAL A 10 -8.82 16.13 -28.52
C VAL A 10 -8.86 14.81 -27.77
N VAL A 11 -7.79 14.49 -27.06
CA VAL A 11 -7.83 13.43 -26.07
C VAL A 11 -8.14 14.08 -24.74
N GLU A 12 -9.31 13.75 -24.18
CA GLU A 12 -9.50 13.91 -22.74
C GLU A 12 -8.46 13.02 -22.07
N GLN A 13 -7.39 13.64 -21.58
CA GLN A 13 -6.47 12.95 -20.72
C GLN A 13 -7.24 12.66 -19.43
N TYR A 14 -7.82 11.45 -19.35
CA TYR A 14 -8.18 10.86 -18.06
C TYR A 14 -6.85 10.63 -17.36
N THR A 15 -6.35 11.64 -16.65
CA THR A 15 -5.28 11.46 -15.67
C THR A 15 -5.90 10.66 -14.51
N GLY A 16 -6.16 9.37 -14.75
CA GLY A 16 -6.65 8.42 -13.74
C GLY A 16 -5.60 8.14 -12.66
N ASP A 17 -4.38 8.64 -12.84
CA ASP A 17 -3.29 8.56 -11.87
C ASP A 17 -3.18 9.83 -11.01
N ALA A 18 -4.04 10.84 -11.24
CA ALA A 18 -4.15 11.96 -10.33
C ALA A 18 -4.75 11.45 -9.02
N LYS A 19 -4.23 11.91 -7.88
CA LYS A 19 -4.84 11.71 -6.56
C LYS A 19 -6.34 11.85 -6.70
N ASP A 20 -7.08 10.80 -6.38
CA ASP A 20 -8.53 10.78 -6.49
C ASP A 20 -9.05 11.99 -5.69
N ALA A 21 -9.46 13.05 -6.40
CA ALA A 21 -9.81 14.32 -5.78
C ALA A 21 -11.07 14.21 -4.91
N THR A 22 -11.71 13.04 -4.95
CA THR A 22 -12.93 12.70 -4.25
C THR A 22 -12.69 12.00 -2.90
N ASP A 23 -11.48 11.52 -2.61
CA ASP A 23 -11.15 10.99 -1.27
C ASP A 23 -10.55 12.12 -0.40
N PRO A 24 -11.34 12.71 0.52
CA PRO A 24 -10.87 13.78 1.40
C PRO A 24 -9.82 13.30 2.42
N THR A 25 -9.61 11.99 2.54
CA THR A 25 -8.66 11.35 3.47
C THR A 25 -7.49 10.68 2.77
N ALA A 26 -7.33 10.90 1.46
CA ALA A 26 -6.26 10.32 0.67
C ALA A 26 -4.89 10.59 1.31
N ARG A 27 -4.12 9.52 1.51
CA ARG A 27 -2.76 9.59 2.04
C ARG A 27 -1.75 9.66 0.91
N THR A 28 -0.78 10.55 1.04
CA THR A 28 0.15 10.86 -0.04
C THR A 28 1.53 11.08 0.53
N GLY A 29 2.56 10.48 -0.06
CA GLY A 29 3.94 10.55 0.40
C GLY A 29 4.71 9.31 -0.03
N ASP A 30 6.02 9.30 0.23
CA ASP A 30 6.83 8.10 0.06
C ASP A 30 6.39 7.03 1.08
N PRO A 31 5.97 5.83 0.66
CA PRO A 31 5.52 4.78 1.56
C PRO A 31 6.65 4.19 2.43
N LEU A 32 7.92 4.50 2.13
CA LEU A 32 9.10 4.01 2.83
C LEU A 32 9.10 2.48 3.00
N LEU A 33 8.80 1.74 1.94
CA LEU A 33 8.81 0.28 1.95
C LEU A 33 10.23 -0.26 2.20
N VAL A 34 10.34 -1.42 2.87
CA VAL A 34 11.62 -2.09 3.15
C VAL A 34 12.39 -2.38 1.86
N ASN A 35 11.71 -2.92 0.85
CA ASN A 35 12.22 -3.14 -0.50
C ASN A 35 11.06 -3.05 -1.51
N PRO A 36 10.87 -1.91 -2.19
CA PRO A 36 9.81 -1.74 -3.18
C PRO A 36 10.08 -2.49 -4.50
N GLU A 37 11.30 -2.98 -4.72
CA GLU A 37 11.71 -3.66 -5.96
C GLU A 37 11.53 -5.18 -5.89
N VAL A 38 10.90 -5.70 -4.84
CA VAL A 38 10.62 -7.13 -4.75
C VAL A 38 9.76 -7.59 -5.91
N SER A 39 10.22 -8.65 -6.56
CA SER A 39 9.47 -9.36 -7.59
C SER A 39 8.83 -10.60 -6.94
N GLY A 40 7.51 -10.73 -7.06
CA GLY A 40 6.73 -11.81 -6.43
C GLY A 40 5.58 -11.29 -5.57
N PRO A 41 4.89 -12.15 -4.80
CA PRO A 41 5.17 -13.57 -4.60
C PRO A 41 4.87 -14.43 -5.82
N TYR A 42 5.82 -15.29 -6.17
CA TYR A 42 5.69 -16.27 -7.24
C TYR A 42 5.47 -17.66 -6.66
N GLY A 43 4.64 -18.45 -7.32
CA GLY A 43 4.32 -19.81 -6.92
C GLY A 43 3.88 -20.62 -8.13
N THR A 44 3.77 -21.92 -7.92
CA THR A 44 3.12 -22.83 -8.88
C THR A 44 1.89 -23.44 -8.22
N ALA A 45 1.06 -24.15 -8.98
CA ALA A 45 0.00 -24.97 -8.41
C ALA A 45 0.56 -25.96 -7.37
N ASP A 46 1.75 -26.53 -7.62
CA ASP A 46 2.39 -27.51 -6.74
C ASP A 46 3.05 -26.89 -5.50
N SER A 47 3.69 -25.72 -5.65
CA SER A 47 4.44 -25.08 -4.55
C SER A 47 3.63 -24.09 -3.73
N GLY A 48 2.43 -23.73 -4.20
CA GLY A 48 1.65 -22.65 -3.64
C GLY A 48 2.33 -21.28 -3.82
N PRO A 49 1.68 -20.18 -3.40
CA PRO A 49 2.31 -18.87 -3.39
C PRO A 49 3.53 -18.88 -2.46
N ARG A 50 4.59 -18.13 -2.80
CA ARG A 50 5.74 -17.88 -1.91
C ARG A 50 5.60 -16.53 -1.19
N PRO A 51 4.77 -16.44 -0.14
CA PRO A 51 4.35 -15.17 0.46
C PRO A 51 5.50 -14.35 1.06
N GLY A 52 6.62 -14.98 1.41
CA GLY A 52 7.75 -14.31 2.08
C GLY A 52 8.34 -13.13 1.31
N THR A 53 8.25 -13.13 -0.03
CA THR A 53 8.72 -11.99 -0.84
C THR A 53 7.89 -10.72 -0.64
N ALA A 54 6.60 -10.85 -0.30
CA ALA A 54 5.71 -9.73 -0.03
C ALA A 54 6.12 -8.94 1.23
N LEU A 55 6.99 -9.50 2.09
CA LEU A 55 7.52 -8.80 3.26
C LEU A 55 8.42 -7.61 2.89
N GLY A 56 8.94 -7.55 1.65
CA GLY A 56 9.60 -6.34 1.14
C GLY A 56 8.68 -5.12 1.10
N PHE A 57 7.36 -5.33 1.02
CA PHE A 57 6.36 -4.27 1.07
C PHE A 57 5.94 -3.88 2.50
N ALA A 58 6.66 -4.31 3.53
CA ALA A 58 6.45 -3.80 4.88
C ALA A 58 6.88 -2.32 4.98
N PRO A 59 6.12 -1.46 5.69
CA PRO A 59 6.53 -0.08 5.93
C PRO A 59 7.70 -0.01 6.91
N ARG A 60 8.66 0.90 6.66
CA ARG A 60 9.74 1.24 7.60
C ARG A 60 9.26 2.29 8.63
N PRO A 61 9.96 2.45 9.78
CA PRO A 61 9.69 3.53 10.71
C PRO A 61 9.64 4.90 10.03
N GLY A 62 8.65 5.71 10.40
CA GLY A 62 8.39 7.02 9.78
C GLY A 62 7.55 6.97 8.50
N SER A 63 7.14 5.77 8.04
CA SER A 63 6.23 5.64 6.90
C SER A 63 4.88 6.33 7.18
N PRO A 64 4.30 7.03 6.18
CA PRO A 64 2.95 7.58 6.29
C PRO A 64 1.87 6.49 6.39
N LEU A 65 2.23 5.23 6.18
CA LEU A 65 1.31 4.08 6.30
C LEU A 65 1.09 3.69 7.76
N ILE A 66 2.01 3.98 8.67
CA ILE A 66 1.93 3.54 10.07
C ILE A 66 0.92 4.39 10.85
N GLY A 67 -0.04 3.75 11.53
CA GLY A 67 -1.04 4.37 12.41
C GLY A 67 -2.10 5.24 11.70
N ASN A 68 -2.16 5.18 10.37
CA ASN A 68 -2.95 6.09 9.53
C ASN A 68 -4.10 5.42 8.77
N GLY A 69 -4.28 4.12 8.92
CA GLY A 69 -5.39 3.38 8.34
C GLY A 69 -6.70 3.53 9.11
N THR A 70 -7.75 2.95 8.54
CA THR A 70 -9.12 2.96 9.09
C THR A 70 -9.43 1.61 9.71
N VAL A 71 -10.13 1.62 10.85
CA VAL A 71 -10.58 0.37 11.48
C VAL A 71 -11.64 -0.25 10.59
N VAL A 72 -11.35 -1.44 10.08
CA VAL A 72 -12.30 -2.25 9.32
C VAL A 72 -12.84 -3.35 10.25
N PRO A 73 -14.16 -3.46 10.47
CA PRO A 73 -14.72 -4.55 11.26
C PRO A 73 -14.48 -5.89 10.56
N ASP A 74 -14.44 -6.98 11.34
CA ASP A 74 -14.29 -8.35 10.84
C ASP A 74 -13.04 -8.58 9.96
N ASN A 75 -11.95 -7.83 10.21
CA ASN A 75 -10.69 -7.89 9.45
C ASN A 75 -9.86 -9.18 9.65
N GLY A 76 -10.44 -10.23 10.23
CA GLY A 76 -9.75 -11.48 10.53
C GLY A 76 -8.72 -11.40 11.67
N GLY A 77 -8.50 -10.24 12.28
CA GLY A 77 -7.65 -10.08 13.46
C GLY A 77 -6.18 -10.45 13.22
N ARG A 78 -5.71 -10.39 11.97
CA ARG A 78 -4.33 -10.68 11.57
C ARG A 78 -3.90 -9.85 10.35
N ASP A 79 -2.65 -9.41 10.34
CA ASP A 79 -1.98 -8.89 9.14
C ASP A 79 -1.47 -10.06 8.25
N TYR A 80 -0.83 -9.73 7.14
CA TYR A 80 -0.28 -10.70 6.19
C TYR A 80 0.79 -11.64 6.80
N ARG A 81 1.48 -11.24 7.87
CA ARG A 81 2.46 -12.07 8.58
C ARG A 81 1.81 -12.98 9.62
N GLY A 82 0.51 -12.86 9.84
CA GLY A 82 -0.17 -13.50 10.97
C GLY A 82 0.11 -12.80 12.30
N ALA A 83 0.54 -11.53 12.30
CA ALA A 83 0.63 -10.71 13.50
C ALA A 83 -0.75 -10.10 13.84
N PRO A 84 -1.13 -9.94 15.12
CA PRO A 84 -2.39 -9.30 15.50
C PRO A 84 -2.42 -7.79 15.16
N PRO A 85 -3.54 -7.24 14.64
CA PRO A 85 -3.83 -5.80 14.56
C PRO A 85 -4.41 -5.32 15.91
N TYR A 86 -4.24 -4.10 16.41
CA TYR A 86 -3.29 -3.01 16.16
C TYR A 86 -2.68 -2.62 17.50
N ARG A 87 -1.49 -2.02 17.54
CA ARG A 87 -0.95 -1.39 18.76
C ARG A 87 -1.41 0.07 18.89
N GLY A 88 -2.72 0.31 18.70
CA GLY A 88 -3.34 1.64 18.79
C GLY A 88 -4.24 1.98 17.60
N ARG A 89 -3.65 2.25 16.43
CA ARG A 89 -4.37 2.55 15.17
C ARG A 89 -3.91 1.63 14.04
N PRO A 90 -4.77 1.40 13.03
CA PRO A 90 -4.40 0.69 11.83
C PRO A 90 -3.24 1.26 11.06
N ASP A 91 -2.42 0.39 10.49
CA ASP A 91 -1.56 0.76 9.38
C ASP A 91 -2.33 0.66 8.05
N VAL A 92 -1.87 1.39 7.04
CA VAL A 92 -2.37 1.28 5.67
C VAL A 92 -1.62 0.16 4.97
N GLY A 93 -2.37 -0.82 4.44
CA GLY A 93 -1.82 -1.93 3.65
C GLY A 93 -1.96 -3.28 4.35
N ALA A 94 -1.24 -4.28 3.82
CA ALA A 94 -1.38 -5.67 4.24
C ALA A 94 -0.45 -6.05 5.41
N VAL A 95 0.56 -5.25 5.71
CA VAL A 95 1.62 -5.57 6.67
C VAL A 95 1.75 -4.44 7.68
N GLU A 96 1.65 -4.75 8.97
CA GLU A 96 1.87 -3.76 10.04
C GLU A 96 3.35 -3.34 10.14
N GLY A 97 3.62 -2.10 10.51
CA GLY A 97 4.95 -1.62 10.84
C GLY A 97 5.50 -2.29 12.09
N ALA A 98 6.83 -2.31 12.21
CA ALA A 98 7.47 -2.67 13.47
C ALA A 98 7.06 -1.67 14.57
N PRO A 99 6.85 -2.11 15.83
CA PRO A 99 6.56 -1.20 16.92
C PRO A 99 7.67 -0.16 17.04
N ASP A 100 7.32 1.10 16.91
CA ASP A 100 8.06 2.28 17.33
C ASP A 100 9.58 2.19 17.14
N GLY A 101 10.03 2.17 15.88
CA GLY A 101 11.35 2.68 15.49
C GLY A 101 12.58 1.97 16.06
N ARG A 102 12.59 0.64 16.17
CA ARG A 102 13.86 -0.08 16.28
C ARG A 102 14.31 -0.63 14.92
N ALA A 103 15.54 -0.26 14.57
CA ALA A 103 16.32 -0.71 13.42
C ALA A 103 16.46 -2.23 13.36
#